data_AF-A0A1B6DUQ5-F1
#
_entry.id   AF-A0A1B6DUQ5-F1
#
_cell.length_a   1.000
_cell.length_b   1.000
_cell.length_c   1.000
_cell.angle_alpha   90.00
_cell.angle_beta   90.00
_cell.angle_gamma   90.00
#
_symmetry.space_group_name_H-M   'P 1'
#
loop_
_entity.id
_entity.type
_entity.pdbx_description
1 polymer ?
#
loop_
_entity_poly.entity_id
_entity_poly.type
_entity_poly.pdbx_seq_one_letter_code
_entity_poly.pdbx_strand_id
1 'polypeptide(L)'
;DPEFSICELLLATLNKYVTECNEGARKQERYEEMLKLSQQLEFCKEVRTLPIMSTSRWLIRSGQLSQINMDAKLTFSRRLTRVGSKLTLFLFTDILVITKKKGEDNFLVIDYCQRNLVQMSEMKDSTGSNRHLLMVTLLENHELKTVELMLCCESETMRQRWLQAVSPPVSSDPNETLYEDWDCPQVSAIHEYVASQPDELSLQPGDVVKVFRKMADNWYYGERIRDGETGWFPVNHIVEIASMHVRAKNLKQRWRFLALSGNYVQEMQRKNKT
;
A
#
# COMPACT_ATOMS: atom_id res chain seq x y z
N ASP A 1 -32.91 -27.64 -24.94
CA ASP A 1 -33.05 -27.02 -26.26
C ASP A 1 -31.64 -26.80 -26.81
N PRO A 2 -31.23 -27.48 -27.89
CA PRO A 2 -29.87 -27.37 -28.42
C PRO A 2 -29.52 -25.95 -28.89
N GLU A 3 -30.51 -25.16 -29.31
CA GLU A 3 -30.27 -23.76 -29.69
C GLU A 3 -29.94 -22.89 -28.47
N PHE A 4 -30.54 -23.18 -27.31
CA PHE A 4 -30.25 -22.49 -26.05
C PHE A 4 -28.79 -22.72 -25.61
N SER A 5 -28.30 -23.95 -25.65
CA SER A 5 -26.91 -24.28 -25.27
C SER A 5 -25.87 -23.66 -26.22
N ILE A 6 -26.18 -23.55 -27.51
CA ILE A 6 -25.32 -22.86 -28.49
C ILE A 6 -25.27 -21.35 -28.18
N CYS A 7 -26.42 -20.74 -27.87
CA CYS A 7 -26.49 -19.34 -27.46
C CYS A 7 -25.69 -19.06 -26.18
N GLU A 8 -25.74 -19.95 -25.18
CA GLU A 8 -24.93 -19.83 -23.96
C GLU A 8 -23.42 -19.88 -24.26
N LEU A 9 -22.99 -20.80 -25.12
CA LEU A 9 -21.59 -20.91 -25.52
C LEU A 9 -21.12 -19.68 -26.32
N LEU A 10 -21.94 -19.18 -27.24
CA LEU A 10 -21.65 -17.97 -28.01
C LEU A 10 -21.54 -16.75 -27.10
N LEU A 11 -22.45 -16.61 -26.13
CA LEU A 11 -22.42 -15.52 -25.16
C LEU A 11 -21.17 -15.58 -24.29
N ALA A 12 -20.83 -16.78 -23.77
CA ALA A 12 -19.62 -16.98 -22.97
C ALA A 12 -18.35 -16.62 -23.78
N THR A 13 -18.30 -17.03 -25.04
CA THR A 13 -17.18 -16.74 -25.95
C THR A 13 -17.07 -15.24 -26.25
N LEU A 14 -18.19 -14.58 -26.54
CA LEU A 14 -18.21 -13.14 -26.79
C LEU A 14 -17.81 -12.33 -25.54
N ASN A 15 -18.32 -12.72 -24.37
CA ASN A 15 -17.93 -12.12 -23.09
C ASN A 15 -16.44 -12.29 -22.80
N LYS A 16 -15.86 -13.46 -23.13
CA LYS A 16 -14.42 -13.68 -23.05
C LYS A 16 -13.65 -12.68 -23.91
N TYR A 17 -13.98 -12.55 -25.19
CA TYR A 17 -13.30 -11.58 -26.08
C TYR A 17 -13.46 -10.13 -25.63
N VAL A 18 -14.66 -9.75 -25.16
CA VAL A 18 -14.89 -8.40 -24.60
C VAL A 18 -14.00 -8.18 -23.38
N THR A 19 -13.85 -9.19 -22.52
CA THR A 19 -13.00 -9.11 -21.33
C THR A 19 -11.53 -8.96 -21.70
N GLU A 20 -11.04 -9.78 -22.64
CA GLU A 20 -9.65 -9.72 -23.14
C GLU A 20 -9.35 -8.35 -23.78
N CYS A 21 -10.26 -7.82 -24.60
CA CYS A 21 -10.12 -6.49 -25.18
C CYS A 21 -10.08 -5.39 -24.11
N ASN A 22 -10.97 -5.45 -23.12
CA ASN A 22 -11.00 -4.50 -22.00
C ASN A 22 -9.74 -4.57 -21.13
N GLU A 23 -9.17 -5.74 -20.94
CA GLU A 23 -7.88 -5.91 -20.28
C GLU A 23 -6.72 -5.37 -21.10
N GLY A 24 -6.71 -5.64 -22.41
CA GLY A 24 -5.73 -5.09 -23.35
C GLY A 24 -5.73 -3.56 -23.35
N ALA A 25 -6.91 -2.94 -23.45
CA ALA A 25 -7.07 -1.49 -23.40
C ALA A 25 -6.56 -0.90 -22.07
N ARG A 26 -6.98 -1.45 -20.93
CA ARG A 26 -6.50 -1.00 -19.60
C ARG A 26 -5.00 -1.16 -19.43
N LYS A 27 -4.41 -2.23 -19.99
CA LYS A 27 -2.96 -2.45 -19.95
C LYS A 27 -2.21 -1.40 -20.76
N GLN A 28 -2.75 -1.05 -21.94
CA GLN A 28 -2.19 -0.01 -22.80
C GLN A 28 -2.26 1.37 -22.13
N GLU A 29 -3.41 1.75 -21.58
CA GLU A 29 -3.58 3.02 -20.85
C GLU A 29 -2.59 3.15 -19.69
N ARG A 30 -2.44 2.09 -18.89
CA ARG A 30 -1.45 2.04 -17.79
C ARG A 30 -0.03 2.18 -18.31
N TYR A 31 0.31 1.52 -19.42
CA TYR A 31 1.64 1.61 -20.01
C TYR A 31 1.96 3.04 -20.48
N GLU A 32 1.02 3.70 -21.16
CA GLU A 32 1.17 5.08 -21.64
C GLU A 32 1.31 6.08 -20.48
N GLU A 33 0.49 5.92 -19.43
CA GLU A 33 0.59 6.74 -18.22
C GLU A 33 1.95 6.56 -17.54
N MET A 34 2.42 5.32 -17.38
CA MET A 34 3.71 5.03 -16.77
C MET A 34 4.87 5.56 -17.60
N LEU A 35 4.80 5.46 -18.94
CA LEU A 35 5.80 6.01 -19.83
C LEU A 35 5.90 7.53 -19.66
N LYS A 36 4.76 8.23 -19.65
CA LYS A 36 4.71 9.68 -19.39
C LYS A 36 5.34 10.03 -18.05
N LEU A 37 4.95 9.35 -16.96
CA LEU A 37 5.51 9.60 -15.63
C LEU A 37 7.01 9.33 -15.56
N SER A 38 7.51 8.31 -16.26
CA SER A 38 8.94 8.00 -16.28
C SER A 38 9.80 9.11 -16.88
N GLN A 39 9.22 9.93 -17.78
CA GLN A 39 9.87 11.10 -18.38
C GLN A 39 9.75 12.34 -17.50
N GLN A 40 8.71 12.42 -16.67
CA GLN A 40 8.41 13.57 -15.81
C GLN A 40 9.07 13.50 -14.43
N LEU A 41 9.38 12.29 -13.94
CA LEU A 41 9.98 12.05 -12.64
C LEU A 41 11.51 12.01 -12.72
N GLU A 42 12.15 13.08 -12.25
CA GLU A 42 13.61 13.16 -12.15
C GLU A 42 14.06 12.96 -10.70
N PHE A 43 15.12 12.20 -10.47
CA PHE A 43 15.64 11.96 -9.12
C PHE A 43 16.63 13.04 -8.69
N CYS A 44 16.46 13.56 -7.48
CA CYS A 44 17.46 14.41 -6.84
C CYS A 44 18.77 13.63 -6.64
N LYS A 45 19.93 14.31 -6.66
CA LYS A 45 21.25 13.65 -6.68
C LYS A 45 21.50 12.76 -5.46
N GLU A 46 20.93 13.14 -4.32
CA GLU A 46 21.05 12.45 -3.05
C GLU A 46 20.09 11.24 -2.94
N VAL A 47 19.12 11.14 -3.85
CA VAL A 47 18.12 10.07 -3.84
C VAL A 47 18.54 8.96 -4.78
N ARG A 48 18.58 7.73 -4.26
CA ARG A 48 18.86 6.54 -5.06
C ARG A 48 17.84 6.39 -6.18
N THR A 49 18.30 6.30 -7.42
CA THR A 49 17.41 6.10 -8.58
C THR A 49 16.78 4.71 -8.55
N LEU A 50 15.52 4.62 -8.97
CA LEU A 50 14.83 3.37 -9.25
C LEU A 50 14.09 3.47 -10.59
N PRO A 51 13.92 2.36 -11.33
CA PRO A 51 13.19 2.39 -12.59
C PRO A 51 11.71 2.65 -12.30
N ILE A 52 11.15 3.74 -12.82
CA ILE A 52 9.70 4.02 -12.70
C ILE A 52 8.89 3.01 -13.50
N MET A 53 9.36 2.65 -14.70
CA MET A 53 8.76 1.62 -15.54
C MET A 53 8.99 0.22 -14.96
N SER A 54 7.91 -0.54 -14.84
CA SER A 54 7.91 -1.97 -14.47
C SER A 54 6.66 -2.63 -15.07
N THR A 55 6.71 -3.94 -15.29
CA THR A 55 5.56 -4.73 -15.79
C THR A 55 4.42 -4.83 -14.77
N SER A 56 4.72 -4.66 -13.48
CA SER A 56 3.76 -4.76 -12.36
C SER A 56 3.51 -3.44 -11.64
N ARG A 57 4.00 -2.32 -12.19
CA ARG A 57 3.80 -0.99 -11.59
C ARG A 57 2.88 -0.13 -12.43
N TRP A 58 1.83 0.39 -11.79
CA TRP A 58 0.98 1.44 -12.34
C TRP A 58 0.62 2.46 -11.26
N LEU A 59 0.22 3.66 -11.68
CA LEU A 59 -0.20 4.71 -10.76
C LEU A 59 -1.56 4.33 -10.14
N ILE A 60 -1.64 4.38 -8.82
CA ILE A 60 -2.89 4.25 -8.06
C ILE A 60 -3.48 5.62 -7.78
N ARG A 61 -2.63 6.58 -7.40
CA ARG A 61 -3.05 7.95 -7.15
C ARG A 61 -1.89 8.93 -7.22
N SER A 62 -2.15 10.13 -7.74
CA SER A 62 -1.32 11.31 -7.54
C SER A 62 -2.10 12.46 -6.90
N GLY A 63 -1.41 13.34 -6.18
CA GLY A 63 -2.04 14.54 -5.61
C GLY A 63 -1.04 15.50 -4.99
N GLN A 64 -1.36 16.80 -5.06
CA GLN A 64 -0.59 17.84 -4.38
C GLN A 64 -1.11 18.04 -2.95
N LEU A 65 -0.19 18.08 -1.98
CA LEU A 65 -0.47 18.31 -0.58
C LEU A 65 0.43 19.42 -0.04
N SER A 66 -0.09 20.19 0.90
CA SER A 66 0.71 21.24 1.56
C SER A 66 1.42 20.63 2.77
N GLN A 67 2.75 20.65 2.79
CA GLN A 67 3.50 20.25 3.98
C GLN A 67 3.32 21.29 5.09
N ILE A 68 3.27 20.82 6.32
CA ILE A 68 3.18 21.65 7.50
C ILE A 68 4.44 21.45 8.33
N ASN A 69 5.11 22.56 8.65
CA ASN A 69 6.34 22.53 9.44
C ASN A 69 6.02 22.74 10.93
N MET A 70 6.78 22.06 11.80
CA MET A 70 6.77 22.35 13.23
C MET A 70 7.83 23.40 13.55
N ASP A 71 7.41 24.57 14.02
CA ASP A 71 8.35 25.55 14.57
C ASP A 71 8.86 25.06 15.94
N ALA A 72 10.12 24.61 15.99
CA ALA A 72 10.76 24.11 17.21
C ALA A 72 11.10 25.20 18.25
N LYS A 73 10.79 26.49 17.99
CA LYS A 73 11.37 27.64 18.72
C LYS A 73 10.48 28.33 19.77
N LEU A 74 9.26 27.87 20.06
CA LEU A 74 8.42 28.52 21.08
C LEU A 74 8.16 27.58 22.26
N THR A 75 8.89 27.83 23.34
CA THR A 75 9.03 27.03 24.56
C THR A 75 7.74 26.76 25.35
N PHE A 76 6.58 27.27 24.95
CA PHE A 76 5.33 27.06 25.69
C PHE A 76 4.07 26.81 24.83
N SER A 77 4.20 26.68 23.50
CA SER A 77 3.09 26.23 22.64
C SER A 77 3.60 25.69 21.30
N ARG A 78 3.26 24.43 20.97
CA ARG A 78 3.51 23.83 19.65
C ARG A 78 2.54 24.44 18.64
N ARG A 79 2.85 25.61 18.08
CA ARG A 79 2.05 26.21 17.01
C ARG A 79 2.47 25.62 15.67
N LEU A 80 1.50 25.03 14.98
CA LEU A 80 1.70 24.43 13.68
C LEU A 80 1.52 25.50 12.59
N THR A 81 2.59 25.84 11.85
CA THR A 81 2.57 26.89 10.84
C THR A 81 2.49 26.28 9.43
N ARG A 82 1.49 26.71 8.64
CA ARG A 82 1.33 26.32 7.22
C ARG A 82 2.37 27.05 6.35
N VAL A 83 3.65 26.86 6.68
CA VAL A 83 4.82 27.42 6.00
C VAL A 83 5.71 26.25 5.54
N GLY A 84 5.12 25.24 4.91
CA GLY A 84 5.84 24.13 4.30
C GLY A 84 5.72 24.13 2.77
N SER A 85 6.64 23.43 2.10
CA SER A 85 6.61 23.28 0.65
C SER A 85 5.39 22.48 0.19
N LYS A 86 4.88 22.80 -1.01
CA LYS A 86 3.92 21.93 -1.69
C LYS A 86 4.65 20.68 -2.18
N LEU A 87 4.12 19.51 -1.82
CA LEU A 87 4.63 18.22 -2.27
C LEU A 87 3.60 17.57 -3.19
N THR A 88 4.06 16.90 -4.24
CA THR A 88 3.21 16.03 -5.06
C THR A 88 3.59 14.59 -4.78
N LEU A 89 2.62 13.81 -4.30
CA LEU A 89 2.79 12.40 -4.01
C LEU A 89 2.29 11.59 -5.20
N PHE A 90 3.04 10.54 -5.56
CA PHE A 90 2.66 9.54 -6.55
C PHE A 90 2.69 8.17 -5.87
N LEU A 91 1.51 7.61 -5.62
CA LEU A 91 1.34 6.27 -5.11
C LEU A 91 1.16 5.32 -6.28
N PHE A 92 2.13 4.43 -6.45
CA PHE A 92 2.06 3.31 -7.35
C PHE A 92 1.61 2.05 -6.60
N THR A 93 1.47 0.94 -7.31
CA THR A 93 1.08 -0.36 -6.72
C THR A 93 1.96 -0.79 -5.57
N ASP A 94 3.28 -0.57 -5.67
CA ASP A 94 4.32 -1.08 -4.76
C ASP A 94 5.14 0.01 -4.05
N ILE A 95 5.02 1.28 -4.46
CA ILE A 95 5.88 2.37 -3.97
C ILE A 95 5.13 3.71 -3.88
N LEU A 96 5.41 4.47 -2.84
CA LEU A 96 5.05 5.89 -2.71
C LEU A 96 6.27 6.74 -3.07
N VAL A 97 6.13 7.63 -4.04
CA VAL A 97 7.15 8.60 -4.46
C VAL A 97 6.73 10.00 -4.03
N ILE A 98 7.64 10.73 -3.39
CA ILE A 98 7.42 12.09 -2.89
C ILE A 98 8.25 13.05 -3.71
N THR A 99 7.59 14.08 -4.23
CA THR A 99 8.22 15.02 -5.15
C THR A 99 7.95 16.47 -4.81
N LYS A 100 8.83 17.34 -5.33
CA LYS A 100 8.56 18.77 -5.49
C LYS A 100 8.36 19.07 -6.97
N LYS A 101 7.41 19.95 -7.28
CA LYS A 101 7.14 20.37 -8.64
C LYS A 101 8.33 21.15 -9.22
N LYS A 102 8.77 20.81 -10.44
CA LYS A 102 9.89 21.42 -11.18
C LYS A 102 9.38 21.86 -12.56
N GLY A 103 8.74 23.02 -12.64
CA GLY A 103 8.05 23.46 -13.87
C GLY A 103 6.60 22.99 -13.91
N GLU A 104 5.95 22.99 -15.07
CA GLU A 104 4.50 22.65 -15.16
C GLU A 104 4.21 21.16 -15.02
N ASP A 105 5.06 20.33 -15.64
CA ASP A 105 4.81 18.89 -15.80
C ASP A 105 5.93 17.99 -15.26
N ASN A 106 7.07 18.55 -14.83
CA ASN A 106 8.18 17.76 -14.28
C ASN A 106 8.21 17.84 -12.76
N PHE A 107 8.72 16.79 -12.15
CA PHE A 107 8.76 16.62 -10.71
C PHE A 107 10.14 16.11 -10.30
N LEU A 108 10.68 16.72 -9.25
CA LEU A 108 11.90 16.29 -8.62
C LEU A 108 11.56 15.35 -7.46
N VAL A 109 11.92 14.07 -7.60
CA VAL A 109 11.83 13.06 -6.56
C VAL A 109 12.82 13.38 -5.46
N ILE A 110 12.30 13.57 -4.25
CA ILE A 110 13.06 13.92 -3.05
C ILE A 110 13.08 12.80 -2.02
N ASP A 111 12.10 11.88 -2.07
CA ASP A 111 12.07 10.69 -1.23
C ASP A 111 11.13 9.63 -1.84
N TYR A 112 11.25 8.39 -1.39
CA TYR A 112 10.29 7.33 -1.69
C TYR A 112 10.33 6.23 -0.61
N CYS A 113 9.25 5.44 -0.56
CA CYS A 113 9.09 4.34 0.39
C CYS A 113 8.26 3.24 -0.26
N GLN A 114 8.60 1.96 -0.03
CA GLN A 114 7.73 0.86 -0.47
C GLN A 114 6.34 1.02 0.17
N ARG A 115 5.28 0.73 -0.59
CA ARG A 115 3.89 0.99 -0.17
C ARG A 115 3.52 0.27 1.12
N ASN A 116 3.98 -0.96 1.31
CA ASN A 116 3.80 -1.71 2.55
C ASN A 116 4.53 -1.10 3.76
N LEU A 117 5.48 -0.20 3.57
CA LEU A 117 6.21 0.52 4.60
C LEU A 117 5.69 1.95 4.82
N VAL A 118 4.56 2.31 4.18
CA VAL A 118 3.88 3.58 4.40
C VAL A 118 2.77 3.40 5.43
N GLN A 119 2.70 4.31 6.39
CA GLN A 119 1.54 4.48 7.26
C GLN A 119 0.96 5.87 7.08
N MET A 120 -0.36 5.96 7.01
CA MET A 120 -1.06 7.24 7.01
C MET A 120 -2.12 7.26 8.10
N SER A 121 -2.20 8.36 8.85
CA SER A 121 -3.20 8.52 9.90
C SER A 121 -3.75 9.93 9.97
N GLU A 122 -4.98 10.03 10.41
CA GLU A 122 -5.63 11.30 10.69
C GLU A 122 -4.99 11.99 11.89
N MET A 123 -4.81 13.31 11.78
CA MET A 123 -4.35 14.15 12.90
C MET A 123 -5.43 15.17 13.24
N LYS A 124 -5.64 15.39 14.54
CA LYS A 124 -6.48 16.49 15.05
C LYS A 124 -5.56 17.64 15.43
N ASP A 125 -5.81 18.83 14.88
CA ASP A 125 -5.15 20.05 15.33
C ASP A 125 -5.75 20.49 16.66
N SER A 126 -4.93 20.56 17.73
CA SER A 126 -5.36 21.05 19.04
C SER A 126 -5.85 22.50 19.03
N THR A 127 -5.45 23.27 18.02
CA THR A 127 -5.87 24.67 17.84
C THR A 127 -7.05 24.84 16.87
N GLY A 128 -7.48 23.76 16.19
CA GLY A 128 -8.58 23.79 15.21
C GLY A 128 -8.29 24.58 13.93
N SER A 129 -7.09 25.14 13.76
CA SER A 129 -6.76 26.03 12.64
C SER A 129 -6.50 25.27 11.34
N ASN A 130 -6.02 24.04 11.41
CA ASN A 130 -5.71 23.22 10.24
C ASN A 130 -6.70 22.07 10.10
N ARG A 131 -7.45 22.07 8.99
CA ARG A 131 -8.39 21.01 8.63
C ARG A 131 -7.72 19.98 7.72
N HIS A 132 -8.24 18.76 7.74
CA HIS A 132 -7.82 17.67 6.86
C HIS A 132 -6.31 17.33 6.95
N LEU A 133 -5.77 17.35 8.17
CA LEU A 133 -4.39 16.94 8.42
C LEU A 133 -4.21 15.43 8.27
N LEU A 134 -3.09 15.06 7.65
CA LEU A 134 -2.66 13.71 7.38
C LEU A 134 -1.22 13.56 7.86
N MET A 135 -0.97 12.65 8.80
CA MET A 135 0.38 12.20 9.11
C MET A 135 0.75 11.11 8.10
N VAL A 136 1.90 11.25 7.45
CA VAL A 136 2.47 10.24 6.57
C VAL A 136 3.80 9.80 7.17
N THR A 137 3.91 8.53 7.54
CA THR A 137 5.12 7.92 8.09
C THR A 137 5.69 6.95 7.07
N LEU A 138 6.90 7.24 6.60
CA LEU A 138 7.73 6.28 5.87
C LEU A 138 8.51 5.51 6.92
N LEU A 139 8.19 4.23 7.13
CA LEU A 139 8.87 3.43 8.15
C LEU A 139 10.35 3.23 7.79
N GLU A 140 10.62 2.99 6.51
CA GLU A 140 11.96 2.98 5.93
C GLU A 140 11.91 3.60 4.54
N ASN A 141 12.48 4.79 4.42
CA ASN A 141 12.65 5.45 3.14
C ASN A 141 13.83 4.86 2.36
N HIS A 142 14.21 5.49 1.24
CA HIS A 142 15.34 5.04 0.41
C HIS A 142 16.70 5.00 1.14
N GLU A 143 16.86 5.74 2.24
CA GLU A 143 18.04 5.74 3.10
C GLU A 143 17.90 4.80 4.32
N LEU A 144 16.85 3.98 4.38
CA LEU A 144 16.51 3.12 5.51
C LEU A 144 16.19 3.91 6.80
N LYS A 145 15.73 5.16 6.65
CA LYS A 145 15.33 6.03 7.77
C LYS A 145 13.82 6.10 7.92
N THR A 146 13.36 6.22 9.15
CA THR A 146 11.97 6.58 9.44
C THR A 146 11.78 8.08 9.24
N VAL A 147 10.82 8.46 8.39
CA VAL A 147 10.51 9.87 8.08
C VAL A 147 9.03 10.11 8.34
N GLU A 148 8.72 11.17 9.09
CA GLU A 148 7.35 11.60 9.37
C GLU A 148 7.07 12.95 8.70
N LEU A 149 5.99 13.00 7.93
CA LEU A 149 5.55 14.18 7.19
C LEU A 149 4.15 14.55 7.65
N MET A 150 3.98 15.79 8.09
CA MET A 150 2.67 16.35 8.34
C MET A 150 2.17 17.07 7.08
N LEU A 151 1.13 16.52 6.46
CA LEU A 151 0.55 17.04 5.23
C LEU A 151 -0.86 17.55 5.49
N CYS A 152 -1.27 18.54 4.70
CA CYS A 152 -2.62 19.08 4.72
C CYS A 152 -3.27 18.86 3.35
N CYS A 153 -4.41 18.18 3.38
CA CYS A 153 -5.25 17.95 2.21
C CYS A 153 -6.14 19.17 1.92
N GLU A 154 -6.46 19.39 0.64
CA GLU A 154 -7.40 20.44 0.22
C GLU A 154 -8.85 20.16 0.63
N SER A 155 -9.21 18.88 0.81
CA SER A 155 -10.54 18.45 1.22
C SER A 155 -10.51 17.19 2.06
N GLU A 156 -11.60 16.97 2.79
CA GLU A 156 -11.85 15.73 3.52
C GLU A 156 -11.87 14.52 2.59
N THR A 157 -12.49 14.66 1.42
CA THR A 157 -12.55 13.62 0.40
C THR A 157 -11.15 13.20 -0.05
N MET A 158 -10.23 14.15 -0.26
CA MET A 158 -8.86 13.82 -0.63
C MET A 158 -8.13 13.07 0.48
N ARG A 159 -8.33 13.47 1.74
CA ARG A 159 -7.76 12.80 2.92
C ARG A 159 -8.25 11.35 3.04
N GLN A 160 -9.56 11.13 3.00
CA GLN A 160 -10.16 9.79 3.07
C GLN A 160 -9.67 8.90 1.93
N ARG A 161 -9.61 9.46 0.73
CA ARG A 161 -9.05 8.79 -0.44
C ARG A 161 -7.62 8.30 -0.17
N TRP A 162 -6.72 9.17 0.31
CA TRP A 162 -5.33 8.78 0.62
C TRP A 162 -5.25 7.68 1.67
N LEU A 163 -6.03 7.79 2.75
CA LEU A 163 -6.10 6.76 3.80
C LEU A 163 -6.54 5.40 3.24
N GLN A 164 -7.61 5.39 2.44
CA GLN A 164 -8.11 4.16 1.80
C GLN A 164 -7.06 3.54 0.87
N ALA A 165 -6.29 4.35 0.14
CA ALA A 165 -5.31 3.85 -0.82
C ALA A 165 -4.10 3.15 -0.18
N VAL A 166 -3.83 3.38 1.11
CA VAL A 166 -2.73 2.72 1.84
C VAL A 166 -3.22 1.79 2.96
N SER A 167 -4.53 1.62 3.08
CA SER A 167 -5.12 0.71 4.06
C SER A 167 -5.43 -0.62 3.39
N PRO A 168 -5.08 -1.76 4.01
CA PRO A 168 -5.55 -3.05 3.53
C PRO A 168 -7.08 -3.14 3.67
N PRO A 169 -7.75 -3.98 2.87
CA PRO A 169 -9.17 -4.25 2.98
C PRO A 169 -9.47 -4.85 4.36
N VAL A 170 -10.64 -4.50 4.89
CA VAL A 170 -11.15 -5.00 6.17
C VAL A 170 -12.33 -5.91 5.84
N SER A 171 -12.29 -7.16 6.32
CA SER A 171 -13.44 -8.06 6.19
C SER A 171 -14.56 -7.66 7.14
N SER A 172 -15.80 -7.91 6.72
CA SER A 172 -16.97 -7.89 7.62
C SER A 172 -17.00 -9.09 8.58
N ASP A 173 -16.33 -10.19 8.22
CA ASP A 173 -16.19 -11.37 9.08
C ASP A 173 -14.97 -11.20 10.00
N PRO A 174 -15.14 -11.18 11.34
CA PRO A 174 -14.03 -11.08 12.28
C PRO A 174 -13.07 -12.28 12.24
N ASN A 175 -13.49 -13.40 11.65
CA ASN A 175 -12.66 -14.60 11.49
C ASN A 175 -11.84 -14.60 10.18
N GLU A 176 -11.95 -13.53 9.39
CA GLU A 176 -11.26 -13.39 8.13
C GLU A 176 -10.28 -12.22 8.14
N THR A 177 -9.05 -12.49 7.70
CA THR A 177 -8.07 -11.43 7.40
C THR A 177 -7.84 -11.36 5.90
N LEU A 178 -8.00 -10.17 5.33
CA LEU A 178 -7.75 -9.88 3.92
C LEU A 178 -6.41 -9.16 3.73
N TYR A 179 -5.74 -9.47 2.62
CA TYR A 179 -4.49 -8.84 2.22
C TYR A 179 -4.58 -8.39 0.77
N GLU A 180 -3.92 -7.27 0.48
CA GLU A 180 -3.67 -6.81 -0.89
C GLU A 180 -2.36 -7.38 -1.41
N ASP A 181 -2.21 -7.45 -2.72
CA ASP A 181 -0.98 -7.92 -3.37
C ASP A 181 0.29 -7.19 -2.87
N TRP A 182 0.17 -5.89 -2.58
CA TRP A 182 1.28 -5.07 -2.07
C TRP A 182 1.63 -5.28 -0.60
N ASP A 183 0.76 -5.91 0.21
CA ASP A 183 0.96 -6.17 1.65
C ASP A 183 0.65 -7.63 2.01
N CYS A 184 0.73 -8.56 1.07
CA CYS A 184 0.41 -9.97 1.31
C CYS A 184 1.60 -10.77 1.87
N PRO A 185 1.36 -11.69 2.83
CA PRO A 185 2.34 -12.69 3.21
C PRO A 185 2.70 -13.60 2.04
N GLN A 186 3.90 -14.16 2.09
CA GLN A 186 4.31 -15.27 1.24
C GLN A 186 4.59 -16.48 2.10
N VAL A 187 4.17 -17.64 1.63
CA VAL A 187 4.37 -18.92 2.30
C VAL A 187 5.03 -19.91 1.35
N SER A 188 5.83 -20.82 1.90
CA SER A 188 6.42 -21.95 1.18
C SER A 188 5.71 -23.23 1.60
N ALA A 189 5.30 -24.05 0.65
CA ALA A 189 4.84 -25.40 0.93
C ALA A 189 6.00 -26.26 1.43
N ILE A 190 5.78 -26.98 2.53
CA ILE A 190 6.72 -27.93 3.15
C ILE A 190 6.24 -29.37 3.01
N HIS A 191 4.95 -29.56 2.75
CA HIS A 191 4.33 -30.85 2.49
C HIS A 191 3.51 -30.78 1.21
N GLU A 192 3.36 -31.91 0.53
CA GLU A 192 2.42 -32.04 -0.58
C GLU A 192 0.98 -31.89 -0.07
N TYR A 193 0.15 -31.22 -0.85
CA TYR A 193 -1.29 -31.11 -0.65
C TYR A 193 -1.99 -31.36 -1.98
N VAL A 194 -2.93 -32.31 -2.01
CA VAL A 194 -3.71 -32.60 -3.20
C VAL A 194 -5.11 -32.04 -2.99
N ALA A 195 -5.54 -31.15 -3.89
CA ALA A 195 -6.85 -30.53 -3.83
C ALA A 195 -7.96 -31.59 -3.85
N SER A 196 -8.84 -31.52 -2.85
CA SER A 196 -10.01 -32.38 -2.70
C SER A 196 -11.27 -31.77 -3.30
N GLN A 197 -11.29 -30.44 -3.41
CA GLN A 197 -12.39 -29.65 -3.98
C GLN A 197 -11.89 -28.77 -5.14
N PRO A 198 -12.78 -28.35 -6.06
CA PRO A 198 -12.40 -27.52 -7.21
C PRO A 198 -11.87 -26.12 -6.87
N ASP A 199 -12.16 -25.62 -5.67
CA ASP A 199 -11.73 -24.31 -5.17
C ASP A 199 -10.42 -24.38 -4.35
N GLU A 200 -9.87 -25.59 -4.17
CA GLU A 200 -8.62 -25.81 -3.47
C GLU A 200 -7.40 -25.77 -4.39
N LEU A 201 -6.28 -25.29 -3.86
CA LEU A 201 -5.00 -25.18 -4.54
C LEU A 201 -4.11 -26.35 -4.11
N SER A 202 -3.77 -27.23 -5.05
CA SER A 202 -2.77 -28.28 -4.79
C SER A 202 -1.40 -27.64 -4.52
N LEU A 203 -0.55 -28.28 -3.70
CA LEU A 203 0.79 -27.76 -3.37
C LEU A 203 1.81 -28.87 -3.45
N GLN A 204 3.01 -28.54 -3.92
CA GLN A 204 4.19 -29.39 -3.85
C GLN A 204 5.24 -28.73 -2.95
N PRO A 205 6.08 -29.51 -2.23
CA PRO A 205 7.17 -28.95 -1.44
C PRO A 205 8.03 -27.99 -2.26
N GLY A 206 8.24 -26.78 -1.72
CA GLY A 206 8.95 -25.68 -2.39
C GLY A 206 8.06 -24.69 -3.16
N ASP A 207 6.77 -24.97 -3.33
CA ASP A 207 5.85 -24.00 -3.94
C ASP A 207 5.73 -22.75 -3.08
N VAL A 208 5.84 -21.59 -3.73
CA VAL A 208 5.65 -20.29 -3.07
C VAL A 208 4.27 -19.73 -3.44
N VAL A 209 3.53 -19.31 -2.42
CA VAL A 209 2.15 -18.82 -2.55
C VAL A 209 2.03 -17.43 -1.91
N LYS A 210 1.44 -16.48 -2.64
CA LYS A 210 0.98 -15.20 -2.09
C LYS A 210 -0.35 -15.40 -1.38
N VAL A 211 -0.46 -14.98 -0.11
CA VAL A 211 -1.66 -15.20 0.70
C VAL A 211 -2.56 -13.97 0.68
N PHE A 212 -3.75 -14.09 0.10
CA PHE A 212 -4.72 -12.99 0.02
C PHE A 212 -5.77 -13.05 1.12
N ARG A 213 -6.12 -14.24 1.62
CA ARG A 213 -7.11 -14.40 2.70
C ARG A 213 -6.62 -15.42 3.71
N LYS A 214 -6.90 -15.17 4.99
CA LYS A 214 -6.69 -16.11 6.08
C LYS A 214 -7.97 -16.27 6.88
N MET A 215 -8.42 -17.51 7.02
CA MET A 215 -9.57 -17.88 7.83
C MET A 215 -9.12 -18.41 9.20
N ALA A 216 -9.95 -18.21 10.22
CA ALA A 216 -9.66 -18.65 11.59
C ALA A 216 -9.61 -20.18 11.77
N ASP A 217 -10.16 -20.94 10.81
CA ASP A 217 -10.16 -22.41 10.78
C ASP A 217 -8.89 -23.00 10.14
N ASN A 218 -7.84 -22.20 9.97
CA ASN A 218 -6.55 -22.58 9.40
C ASN A 218 -6.56 -22.89 7.89
N TRP A 219 -7.46 -22.24 7.15
CA TRP A 219 -7.45 -22.20 5.69
C TRP A 219 -7.02 -20.86 5.14
N TYR A 220 -6.08 -20.90 4.20
CA TYR A 220 -5.59 -19.73 3.47
C TYR A 220 -6.04 -19.78 2.02
N TYR A 221 -6.33 -18.62 1.44
CA TYR A 221 -6.57 -18.47 0.02
C TYR A 221 -5.44 -17.65 -0.59
N GLY A 222 -4.92 -18.09 -1.74
CA GLY A 222 -3.76 -17.45 -2.34
C GLY A 222 -3.53 -17.82 -3.78
N GLU A 223 -2.43 -17.30 -4.33
CA GLU A 223 -1.96 -17.51 -5.70
C GLU A 223 -0.56 -18.12 -5.69
N ARG A 224 -0.40 -19.27 -6.34
CA ARG A 224 0.89 -19.94 -6.50
C ARG A 224 1.72 -19.23 -7.57
N ILE A 225 2.94 -18.84 -7.23
CA ILE A 225 3.76 -17.95 -8.07
C ILE A 225 4.18 -18.61 -9.40
N ARG A 226 4.38 -19.93 -9.43
CA ARG A 226 4.95 -20.63 -10.59
C ARG A 226 4.03 -20.61 -11.83
N ASP A 227 2.72 -20.63 -11.62
CA ASP A 227 1.70 -20.80 -12.66
C ASP A 227 0.50 -19.87 -12.50
N GLY A 228 0.40 -19.14 -11.38
CA GLY A 228 -0.68 -18.20 -11.12
C GLY A 228 -1.99 -18.86 -10.71
N GLU A 229 -2.00 -20.18 -10.42
CA GLU A 229 -3.21 -20.85 -9.94
C GLU A 229 -3.61 -20.33 -8.55
N THR A 230 -4.92 -20.16 -8.35
CA THR A 230 -5.49 -19.66 -7.11
C THR A 230 -6.40 -20.69 -6.46
N GLY A 231 -6.48 -20.67 -5.14
CA GLY A 231 -7.34 -21.58 -4.40
C GLY A 231 -7.04 -21.62 -2.91
N TRP A 232 -7.83 -22.42 -2.21
CA TRP A 232 -7.73 -22.67 -0.77
C TRP A 232 -6.70 -23.76 -0.46
N PHE A 233 -5.94 -23.58 0.61
CA PHE A 233 -5.01 -24.59 1.09
C PHE A 233 -4.84 -24.50 2.62
N PRO A 234 -4.52 -25.62 3.28
CA PRO A 234 -4.43 -25.68 4.73
C PRO A 234 -3.06 -25.23 5.26
N VAL A 235 -3.07 -24.58 6.43
CA VAL A 235 -1.88 -23.94 7.02
C VAL A 235 -0.79 -24.95 7.45
N ASN A 236 -1.16 -26.16 7.84
CA ASN A 236 -0.21 -27.19 8.28
C ASN A 236 0.71 -27.74 7.16
N HIS A 237 0.44 -27.40 5.90
CA HIS A 237 1.28 -27.77 4.75
C HIS A 237 2.29 -26.67 4.37
N ILE A 238 2.27 -25.51 5.04
CA ILE A 238 3.08 -24.35 4.67
C ILE A 238 3.89 -23.79 5.84
N VAL A 239 4.87 -22.95 5.51
CA VAL A 239 5.61 -22.11 6.45
C VAL A 239 5.67 -20.68 5.92
N GLU A 240 5.52 -19.68 6.79
CA GLU A 240 5.69 -18.27 6.39
C GLU A 240 7.15 -17.99 6.00
N ILE A 241 7.33 -17.36 4.83
CA ILE A 241 8.64 -16.92 4.36
C ILE A 241 8.96 -15.59 5.04
N ALA A 242 10.20 -15.43 5.51
CA ALA A 242 10.73 -14.14 5.93
C ALA A 242 10.76 -13.19 4.73
N SER A 243 9.68 -12.43 4.56
CA SER A 243 9.43 -11.61 3.38
C SER A 243 9.38 -10.12 3.71
N MET A 244 9.29 -9.29 2.67
CA MET A 244 9.06 -7.85 2.82
C MET A 244 7.80 -7.56 3.63
N HIS A 245 6.75 -8.39 3.52
CA HIS A 245 5.56 -8.29 4.36
C HIS A 245 5.88 -8.50 5.85
N VAL A 246 6.61 -9.58 6.20
CA VAL A 246 6.96 -9.86 7.60
C VAL A 246 7.80 -8.72 8.18
N ARG A 247 8.77 -8.22 7.41
CA ARG A 247 9.57 -7.05 7.79
C ARG A 247 8.68 -5.82 8.00
N ALA A 248 7.81 -5.51 7.06
CA ALA A 248 6.88 -4.38 7.16
C ALA A 248 5.98 -4.50 8.38
N LYS A 249 5.39 -5.67 8.63
CA LYS A 249 4.58 -5.96 9.81
C LYS A 249 5.36 -5.72 11.12
N ASN A 250 6.59 -6.23 11.21
CA ASN A 250 7.45 -6.04 12.39
C ASN A 250 7.78 -4.57 12.62
N LEU A 251 8.11 -3.82 11.55
CA LEU A 251 8.37 -2.38 11.62
C LEU A 251 7.12 -1.60 12.04
N LYS A 252 5.94 -1.91 11.47
CA LYS A 252 4.65 -1.31 11.83
C LYS A 252 4.35 -1.55 13.32
N GLN A 253 4.54 -2.77 13.82
CA GLN A 253 4.32 -3.12 15.22
C GLN A 253 5.28 -2.39 16.17
N ARG A 254 6.58 -2.39 15.85
CA ARG A 254 7.60 -1.66 16.61
C ARG A 254 7.30 -0.16 16.66
N TRP A 255 6.96 0.45 15.53
CA TRP A 255 6.61 1.87 15.48
C TRP A 255 5.37 2.18 16.32
N ARG A 256 4.30 1.38 16.22
CA ARG A 256 3.09 1.56 17.05
C ARG A 256 3.42 1.52 18.54
N PHE A 257 4.27 0.58 18.95
CA PHE A 257 4.71 0.48 20.34
C PHE A 257 5.51 1.72 20.78
N LEU A 258 6.45 2.21 19.95
CA LEU A 258 7.24 3.40 20.23
C LEU A 258 6.39 4.69 20.28
N ALA A 259 5.44 4.85 19.36
CA ALA A 259 4.51 5.98 19.35
C ALA A 259 3.63 6.01 20.61
N LEU A 260 3.11 4.86 21.04
CA LEU A 260 2.30 4.75 22.27
C LEU A 260 3.13 5.01 23.53
N SER A 261 4.33 4.43 23.62
CA SER A 261 5.22 4.63 24.78
C SER A 261 5.72 6.07 24.90
N GLY A 262 6.02 6.73 23.77
CA GLY A 262 6.36 8.16 23.75
C GLY A 262 5.23 9.06 24.26
N ASN A 263 3.98 8.76 23.89
CA ASN A 263 2.80 9.45 24.39
C ASN A 263 2.58 9.19 25.89
N TYR A 264 2.72 7.94 26.34
CA TYR A 264 2.59 7.55 27.75
C TYR A 264 3.62 8.27 28.64
N VAL A 265 4.89 8.34 28.22
CA VAL A 265 5.94 9.06 28.95
C VAL A 265 5.64 10.56 29.01
N GLN A 266 5.14 11.17 27.93
CA GLN A 266 4.74 12.58 27.92
C GLN A 266 3.52 12.86 28.82
N GLU A 267 2.55 11.94 28.89
CA GLU A 267 1.39 12.04 29.79
C GLU A 267 1.79 11.91 31.27
N MET A 268 2.66 10.96 31.60
CA MET A 268 3.19 10.80 32.96
C MET A 268 4.00 12.03 33.41
N GLN A 269 4.81 12.61 32.52
CA GLN A 269 5.53 13.86 32.80
C GLN A 269 4.60 15.07 32.97
N ARG A 270 3.44 15.09 32.32
CA ARG A 270 2.41 16.13 32.52
C ARG A 270 1.71 15.98 33.86
N LYS A 271 1.33 14.75 34.24
CA LYS A 271 0.69 14.46 35.53
C LYS A 271 1.60 14.74 36.73
N ASN A 272 2.91 14.56 36.58
CA ASN A 272 3.89 14.87 37.63
C ASN A 272 4.23 16.38 37.74
N LYS A 273 3.69 17.23 36.84
CA LYS A 273 3.89 18.69 36.83
C LYS A 273 2.63 19.48 37.25
N THR A 274 1.54 18.79 37.55
CA THR A 274 0.30 19.33 38.15
C THR A 274 0.19 18.85 39.57
#